data_AF-A0A7K2Q3N6-F1
#
_entry.id   AF-A0A7K2Q3N6-F1
#
_cell.length_a   1.000
_cell.length_b   1.000
_cell.length_c   1.000
_cell.angle_alpha   90.00
_cell.angle_beta   90.00
_cell.angle_gamma   90.00
#
_symmetry.space_group_name_H-M   'P 1'
#
loop_
_entity.id
_entity.type
_entity.pdbx_description
1 polymer ?
#
loop_
_entity_poly.entity_id
_entity_poly.type
_entity_poly.pdbx_seq_one_letter_code
_entity_poly.pdbx_strand_id
1 'polypeptide(L)'
;TADVAGIEDMVGLLINTLPVRFRIREDEPLLAALARFQDEQAELMDHQHVGLAGIQRAAGLGALFDTTVVVENYPLDLESMRELAGGPRLTGVEGSDATHYTVNLIVLPGE
;
A
#
# COMPACT_ATOMS: atom_id res chain seq x y z
N THR A 1 -4.07 -4.06 -11.49
CA THR A 1 -4.43 -5.42 -11.00
C THR A 1 -5.09 -6.18 -12.11
N ALA A 2 -4.75 -7.44 -12.33
CA ALA A 2 -5.55 -8.29 -13.22
C ALA A 2 -6.99 -8.34 -12.67
N ASP A 3 -7.99 -8.18 -13.55
CA ASP A 3 -9.41 -8.22 -13.17
C ASP A 3 -9.77 -9.67 -12.82
N VAL A 4 -9.65 -10.01 -11.55
CA VAL A 4 -9.96 -11.33 -10.99
C VAL A 4 -11.32 -11.21 -10.31
N ALA A 5 -12.32 -11.87 -10.90
CA ALA A 5 -13.66 -11.90 -10.32
C ALA A 5 -13.64 -12.45 -8.88
N GLY A 6 -14.21 -11.70 -7.93
CA GLY A 6 -14.29 -12.09 -6.52
C GLY A 6 -13.00 -11.85 -5.72
N ILE A 7 -12.04 -11.07 -6.25
CA ILE A 7 -10.81 -10.72 -5.52
C ILE A 7 -11.10 -9.92 -4.24
N GLU A 8 -12.20 -9.20 -4.20
CA GLU A 8 -12.71 -8.43 -3.07
C GLU A 8 -13.07 -9.31 -1.85
N ASP A 9 -13.44 -10.57 -2.08
CA ASP A 9 -13.81 -11.53 -1.03
C ASP A 9 -12.66 -12.46 -0.63
N MET A 10 -11.51 -12.35 -1.31
CA MET A 10 -10.37 -13.24 -1.08
C MET A 10 -9.64 -12.91 0.22
N VAL A 11 -9.47 -13.93 1.06
CA VAL A 11 -8.62 -13.87 2.25
C VAL A 11 -7.23 -14.41 1.91
N GLY A 12 -6.20 -13.56 1.99
CA GLY A 12 -4.82 -13.95 1.74
C GLY A 12 -3.85 -12.77 1.70
N LEU A 13 -2.56 -13.05 1.47
CA LEU A 13 -1.55 -12.02 1.29
C LEU A 13 -1.66 -11.44 -0.13
N LEU A 14 -2.53 -10.45 -0.29
CA LEU A 14 -2.79 -9.78 -1.56
C LEU A 14 -2.03 -8.45 -1.69
N ILE A 15 -1.41 -7.98 -0.61
CA ILE A 15 -0.56 -6.79 -0.63
C ILE A 15 0.80 -7.11 -1.24
N ASN A 16 1.34 -6.16 -2.00
CA ASN A 16 2.70 -6.24 -2.55
C ASN A 16 3.47 -4.98 -2.18
N THR A 17 4.78 -5.13 -1.93
CA THR A 17 5.69 -4.01 -1.68
C THR A 17 6.47 -3.71 -2.95
N LEU A 18 6.40 -2.46 -3.41
CA LEU A 18 7.08 -2.01 -4.63
C LEU A 18 8.17 -1.00 -4.28
N PRO A 19 9.41 -1.19 -4.79
CA PRO A 19 10.44 -0.17 -4.68
C PRO A 19 10.06 1.02 -5.56
N VAL A 20 9.85 2.18 -4.93
CA VAL A 20 9.53 3.43 -5.63
C VAL A 20 10.69 4.41 -5.52
N ARG A 21 10.96 5.15 -6.60
CA ARG A 21 12.03 6.16 -6.63
C ARG A 21 11.44 7.55 -6.82
N PHE A 22 11.17 8.25 -5.73
CA PHE A 22 10.79 9.64 -5.77
C PHE A 22 12.03 10.53 -6.00
N ARG A 23 12.04 11.30 -7.09
CA ARG A 23 13.12 12.24 -7.42
C ARG A 23 12.60 13.65 -7.27
N ILE A 24 13.27 14.47 -6.46
CA ILE A 24 13.03 15.92 -6.39
C ILE A 24 14.11 16.58 -7.23
N ARG A 25 13.71 17.52 -8.09
CA ARG A 25 14.62 18.35 -8.89
C ARG A 25 14.54 19.79 -8.39
N GLU A 26 15.67 20.48 -8.34
CA GLU A 26 15.73 21.85 -7.83
C GLU A 26 14.92 22.85 -8.67
N ASP A 27 14.75 22.55 -9.96
CA ASP A 27 14.01 23.35 -10.93
C ASP A 27 12.53 22.93 -11.10
N GLU A 28 12.05 21.97 -10.29
CA GLU A 28 10.70 21.42 -10.38
C GLU A 28 9.88 21.81 -9.13
N PRO A 29 8.72 22.48 -9.28
CA PRO A 29 7.80 22.69 -8.17
C PRO A 29 7.37 21.35 -7.55
N LEU A 30 7.23 21.31 -6.21
CA LEU A 30 6.84 20.08 -5.50
C LEU A 30 5.57 19.44 -6.07
N LEU A 31 4.57 20.25 -6.40
CA LEU A 31 3.32 19.75 -6.99
C LEU A 31 3.54 19.07 -8.34
N ALA A 32 4.46 19.59 -9.16
CA ALA A 32 4.83 18.96 -10.43
C ALA A 32 5.60 17.64 -10.20
N ALA A 33 6.49 17.60 -9.21
CA ALA A 33 7.18 16.36 -8.83
C ALA A 33 6.19 15.27 -8.34
N LEU A 34 5.16 15.66 -7.58
CA LEU A 34 4.10 14.76 -7.13
C LEU A 34 3.22 14.27 -8.28
N ALA A 35 2.83 15.16 -9.20
CA ALA A 35 2.05 14.77 -10.38
C ALA A 35 2.83 13.79 -11.27
N ARG A 36 4.10 14.08 -11.55
CA ARG A 36 4.99 13.17 -12.28
C ARG A 36 5.13 11.83 -11.56
N PHE A 37 5.29 11.85 -10.24
CA PHE A 37 5.36 10.61 -9.47
C PHE A 37 4.07 9.79 -9.57
N GLN A 38 2.91 10.44 -9.51
CA GLN A 38 1.61 9.79 -9.68
C GLN A 38 1.48 9.15 -11.08
N ASP A 39 1.89 9.86 -12.14
CA ASP A 39 1.89 9.32 -13.50
C ASP A 39 2.83 8.11 -13.61
N GLU A 40 4.05 8.21 -13.07
CA GLU A 40 5.01 7.10 -13.00
C GLU A 40 4.42 5.89 -12.22
N GLN A 41 3.61 6.11 -11.17
CA GLN A 41 2.97 5.02 -10.44
C GLN A 41 1.79 4.42 -11.21
N ALA A 42 1.02 5.23 -11.93
CA ALA A 42 -0.11 4.78 -12.74
C ALA A 42 0.36 3.85 -13.87
N GLU A 43 1.47 4.17 -14.53
CA GLU A 43 2.08 3.33 -15.57
C GLU A 43 2.50 1.95 -15.04
N LEU A 44 2.80 1.83 -13.74
CA LEU A 44 3.21 0.58 -13.11
C LEU A 44 2.04 -0.29 -12.59
N MET A 45 0.80 0.20 -12.67
CA MET A 45 -0.38 -0.47 -12.11
C MET A 45 -0.60 -1.89 -12.66
N ASP A 46 -0.27 -2.11 -13.93
CA ASP A 46 -0.40 -3.42 -14.58
C ASP A 46 0.69 -4.42 -14.13
N HIS A 47 1.78 -3.91 -13.56
CA HIS A 47 2.96 -4.69 -13.16
C HIS A 47 3.03 -4.96 -11.65
N GLN A 48 2.09 -4.44 -10.86
CA GLN A 48 2.10 -4.57 -9.39
C GLN A 48 1.92 -6.01 -8.88
N HIS A 49 1.71 -6.99 -9.77
CA HIS A 49 1.68 -8.41 -9.44
C HIS A 49 3.09 -9.01 -9.28
N VAL A 50 4.15 -8.31 -9.69
CA VAL A 50 5.53 -8.77 -9.53
C VAL A 50 6.00 -8.52 -8.10
N GLY A 51 6.18 -9.59 -7.32
CA GLY A 51 6.63 -9.50 -5.93
C GLY A 51 8.04 -8.90 -5.78
N LEU A 52 8.30 -8.22 -4.66
CA LEU A 52 9.58 -7.58 -4.32
C LEU A 52 10.79 -8.49 -4.55
N ALA A 53 10.72 -9.76 -4.15
CA ALA A 53 11.81 -10.72 -4.35
C ALA A 53 12.13 -10.95 -5.83
N GLY A 54 11.12 -10.91 -6.71
CA GLY A 54 11.30 -10.95 -8.16
C GLY A 54 12.01 -9.71 -8.68
N ILE A 55 11.62 -8.53 -8.18
CA ILE A 55 12.23 -7.25 -8.53
C ILE A 55 13.70 -7.21 -8.10
N GLN A 56 14.02 -7.63 -6.88
CA GLN A 56 15.39 -7.72 -6.36
C GLN A 56 16.27 -8.63 -7.21
N ARG A 57 15.76 -9.82 -7.57
CA ARG A 57 16.47 -10.75 -8.46
C ARG A 57 16.74 -10.14 -9.84
N ALA A 58 15.75 -9.47 -10.41
CA ALA A 58 15.89 -8.83 -11.72
C ALA A 58 16.86 -7.64 -11.70
N ALA A 59 16.88 -6.87 -10.60
CA ALA A 59 17.80 -5.76 -10.41
C ALA A 59 19.24 -6.21 -10.13
N GLY A 60 19.45 -7.44 -9.65
CA GLY A 60 20.76 -7.94 -9.22
C GLY A 60 21.30 -7.21 -7.99
N LEU A 61 20.41 -6.58 -7.20
CA LEU A 61 20.74 -5.78 -6.03
C LEU A 61 20.14 -6.41 -4.76
N GLY A 62 20.72 -6.09 -3.62
CA GLY A 62 20.23 -6.50 -2.29
C GLY A 62 19.05 -5.67 -1.81
N ALA A 63 19.20 -5.00 -0.66
CA ALA A 63 18.20 -4.05 -0.19
C ALA A 63 18.03 -2.90 -1.19
N LEU A 64 16.79 -2.61 -1.59
CA LEU A 64 16.46 -1.57 -2.57
C LEU A 64 16.01 -0.25 -1.92
N PHE A 65 15.52 -0.31 -0.68
CA PHE A 65 15.02 0.81 0.11
C PHE A 65 15.10 0.43 1.60
N ASP A 66 15.05 1.43 2.47
CA ASP A 66 15.09 1.29 3.94
C ASP A 66 13.82 1.82 4.63
N THR A 67 12.94 2.46 3.85
CA THR A 67 11.75 3.17 4.30
C THR A 67 10.54 2.70 3.50
N THR A 68 9.39 2.54 4.16
CA THR A 68 8.12 2.17 3.52
C THR A 68 7.03 3.18 3.82
N VAL A 69 6.17 3.41 2.83
CA VAL A 69 4.95 4.21 2.95
C VAL A 69 3.76 3.30 2.63
N VAL A 70 2.79 3.24 3.54
CA VAL A 70 1.56 2.48 3.37
C VAL A 70 0.38 3.44 3.36
N VAL A 71 -0.45 3.36 2.33
CA VAL A 71 -1.70 4.13 2.21
C VAL A 71 -2.86 3.15 2.25
N GLU A 72 -3.65 3.20 3.31
CA GLU A 72 -4.79 2.30 3.51
C GLU A 72 -6.09 3.07 3.18
N ASN A 73 -6.60 2.91 1.96
CA ASN A 73 -7.82 3.58 1.51
C ASN A 73 -9.11 2.83 1.89
N TYR A 74 -9.14 2.19 3.06
CA TYR A 74 -10.32 1.48 3.54
C TYR A 74 -11.06 2.36 4.54
N PRO A 75 -12.32 2.74 4.28
CA PRO A 75 -13.15 3.26 5.35
C PRO A 75 -13.35 2.13 6.35
N LEU A 76 -12.69 2.21 7.50
CA LEU A 76 -13.05 1.43 8.66
C LEU A 76 -14.40 1.97 9.13
N ASP A 77 -15.49 1.51 8.53
CA ASP A 77 -16.84 1.80 9.02
C ASP A 77 -17.07 0.97 10.29
N LEU A 78 -16.47 1.44 11.38
CA LEU A 78 -16.56 0.84 12.69
C LEU A 78 -18.02 0.80 13.20
N GLU A 79 -18.93 1.61 12.65
CA GLU A 79 -20.36 1.53 12.97
C GLU A 79 -21.04 0.36 12.27
N SER A 80 -20.81 0.14 10.97
CA SER A 80 -21.33 -1.05 10.28
C SER A 80 -20.77 -2.36 10.83
N MET A 81 -19.53 -2.36 11.35
CA MET A 81 -18.91 -3.54 11.98
C MET A 81 -19.45 -3.84 13.39
N ARG A 82 -20.13 -2.89 14.05
CA ARG A 82 -20.67 -3.09 15.41
C ARG A 82 -21.93 -3.94 15.43
N GLU A 83 -22.70 -3.95 14.36
CA GLU A 83 -23.91 -4.76 14.20
C GLU A 83 -23.63 -6.01 13.35
N LEU A 84 -22.86 -6.94 13.90
CA LEU A 84 -22.89 -8.32 13.42
C LEU A 84 -24.31 -8.83 13.61
N ALA A 85 -25.00 -9.22 12.54
CA ALA A 85 -26.41 -9.60 12.51
C ALA A 85 -26.82 -10.51 13.71
N GLY A 86 -27.36 -9.91 14.77
CA GLY A 86 -27.80 -10.59 16.00
C GLY A 86 -26.69 -11.24 16.86
N GLY A 87 -25.41 -10.89 16.62
CA GLY A 87 -24.23 -11.53 17.19
C GLY A 87 -23.48 -10.73 18.27
N PRO A 88 -22.28 -11.17 18.66
CA PRO A 88 -21.46 -10.49 19.66
C PRO A 88 -21.08 -9.06 19.24
N ARG A 89 -21.07 -8.15 20.21
CA ARG A 89 -20.70 -6.74 20.00
C ARG A 89 -19.19 -6.60 19.89
N LEU A 90 -18.71 -6.05 18.77
CA LEU A 90 -17.31 -5.66 18.61
C LEU A 90 -17.00 -4.45 19.51
N THR A 91 -16.12 -4.64 20.50
CA THR A 91 -15.76 -3.57 21.46
C THR A 91 -14.54 -2.76 21.04
N GLY A 92 -13.74 -3.27 20.11
CA GLY A 92 -12.54 -2.62 19.59
C GLY A 92 -11.81 -3.51 18.60
N VAL A 93 -10.98 -2.88 17.77
CA VAL A 93 -10.06 -3.55 16.83
C VAL A 93 -8.70 -2.94 17.06
N GLU A 94 -7.69 -3.78 17.29
CA GLU A 94 -6.30 -3.37 17.36
C GLU A 94 -5.53 -4.09 16.25
N GLY A 95 -4.85 -3.32 15.41
CA GLY A 95 -3.91 -3.84 14.42
C GLY A 95 -2.49 -3.71 14.96
N SER A 96 -1.70 -4.76 14.83
CA SER A 96 -0.25 -4.70 15.06
C SER A 96 0.44 -5.02 13.75
N ASP A 97 1.22 -4.05 13.26
CA ASP A 97 2.09 -4.23 12.11
C ASP A 97 3.54 -4.35 12.59
N ALA A 98 4.28 -5.29 12.03
CA ALA A 98 5.68 -5.55 12.32
C ALA A 98 6.45 -5.49 11.00
N THR A 99 6.95 -4.30 10.66
CA THR A 99 7.75 -4.12 9.46
C THR A 99 9.24 -4.25 9.77
N HIS A 100 10.00 -4.78 8.82
CA HIS A 100 11.46 -4.89 8.92
C HIS A 100 12.18 -3.60 8.48
N TYR A 101 11.44 -2.50 8.33
CA TYR A 101 11.94 -1.22 7.83
C TYR A 101 12.11 -0.22 8.97
N THR A 102 13.19 0.55 8.92
CA THR A 102 13.58 1.46 10.01
C THR A 102 12.53 2.54 10.28
N VAL A 103 11.81 2.96 9.24
CA VAL A 103 10.71 3.91 9.32
C VAL A 103 9.52 3.40 8.50
N ASN A 104 8.35 3.38 9.14
CA ASN A 104 7.06 3.06 8.52
C ASN A 104 6.12 4.26 8.67
N LEU A 105 5.64 4.81 7.56
CA LEU A 105 4.62 5.87 7.56
C LEU A 105 3.30 5.28 7.07
N ILE A 106 2.28 5.31 7.93
CA ILE A 106 0.92 4.88 7.60
C ILE A 106 0.06 6.13 7.43
N VAL A 107 -0.60 6.24 6.28
CA VAL A 107 -1.60 7.27 6.01
C VAL A 107 -2.97 6.61 6.08
N LEU A 108 -3.71 6.94 7.14
CA LEU A 108 -5.12 6.61 7.29
C LEU A 108 -5.93 7.83 6.85
N PRO A 109 -6.79 7.72 5.82
CA PRO A 109 -7.76 8.77 5.55
C PRO A 109 -8.71 8.88 6.75
N GLY A 110 -8.71 10.04 7.41
CA GLY A 110 -9.78 10.43 8.32
C GLY A 110 -10.99 10.98 7.57
N GLU A 111 -12.09 11.25 8.27
CA GLU A 111 -13.19 12.07 7.73
C GLU A 111 -12.70 13.46 7.27
#